data_AF-A0A368SYF2-F1
#
_entry.id   AF-A0A368SYF2-F1
#
_cell.length_a   1.000
_cell.length_b   1.000
_cell.length_c   1.000
_cell.angle_alpha   90.00
_cell.angle_beta   90.00
_cell.angle_gamma   90.00
#
_symmetry.space_group_name_H-M   'P 1'
#
loop_
_entity.id
_entity.type
_entity.pdbx_description
1 polymer ?
#
loop_
_entity_poly.entity_id
_entity_poly.type
_entity_poly.pdbx_seq_one_letter_code
_entity_poly.pdbx_strand_id
1 'polypeptide(L)'
;IPDLADTAALHRVVARFVELQGDDLAGGIVLRAFEPFSASGRATEARVWWLDGAPIAVGPHPDTPDERPEPDLRAVRPLVAALGCRFVTTDLARRTDGEWRVVEVGDGQVSDRPAALEPAALLEPLLRAGPPPR
;
A
#
# COMPACT_ATOMS: atom_id res chain seq x y z
N ILE A 1 -12.42 12.32 11.59
CA ILE A 1 -12.83 12.60 12.98
C ILE A 1 -11.77 13.53 13.57
N PRO A 2 -12.12 14.79 13.90
CA PRO A 2 -11.11 15.79 14.29
C PRO A 2 -10.35 15.44 15.58
N ASP A 3 -11.03 14.82 16.54
CA ASP A 3 -10.47 14.37 17.81
C ASP A 3 -11.01 12.98 18.15
N LEU A 4 -10.12 12.02 18.38
CA LEU A 4 -10.48 10.65 18.75
C LEU A 4 -10.88 10.53 20.23
N ALA A 5 -10.56 11.52 21.07
CA ALA A 5 -11.02 11.58 22.45
C ALA A 5 -12.52 11.95 22.56
N ASP A 6 -13.10 12.57 21.52
CA ASP A 6 -14.55 12.70 21.39
C ASP A 6 -15.16 11.34 21.00
N THR A 7 -15.34 10.49 22.01
CA THR A 7 -15.87 9.14 21.87
C THR A 7 -17.30 9.12 21.30
N ALA A 8 -18.09 10.17 21.52
CA ALA A 8 -19.44 10.29 20.97
C ALA A 8 -19.40 10.55 19.46
N ALA A 9 -18.54 11.46 18.99
CA ALA A 9 -18.32 11.68 17.56
C ALA A 9 -17.69 10.46 16.89
N LEU A 10 -16.71 9.84 17.53
CA LEU A 10 -16.07 8.61 17.06
C LEU A 10 -17.11 7.51 16.85
N HIS A 11 -17.92 7.21 17.88
CA HIS A 11 -18.93 6.18 17.81
C HIS A 11 -19.97 6.46 16.71
N ARG A 12 -20.45 7.70 16.60
CA ARG A 12 -21.41 8.09 15.56
C ARG A 12 -20.86 7.84 14.15
N VAL A 13 -19.61 8.21 13.89
CA VAL A 13 -18.99 8.02 12.56
C VAL A 13 -18.75 6.54 12.28
N VAL A 14 -18.16 5.81 13.23
CA VAL A 14 -17.87 4.38 13.05
C VAL A 14 -19.16 3.57 12.87
N ALA A 15 -20.18 3.82 13.68
CA ALA A 15 -21.48 3.15 13.55
C ALA A 15 -22.11 3.42 12.18
N ARG A 16 -22.02 4.65 11.66
CA ARG A 16 -22.52 4.98 10.33
C ARG A 16 -21.75 4.25 9.22
N PHE A 17 -20.42 4.13 9.33
CA PHE A 17 -19.63 3.34 8.38
C PHE A 17 -20.03 1.86 8.41
N VAL A 18 -20.20 1.28 9.59
CA VAL A 18 -20.67 -0.11 9.74
C VAL A 18 -22.05 -0.31 9.13
N GLU A 19 -23.00 0.57 9.44
CA GLU A 19 -24.36 0.53 8.88
C GLU A 19 -24.35 0.62 7.34
N LEU A 20 -23.52 1.50 6.77
CA LEU A 20 -23.41 1.68 5.32
C LEU A 20 -22.78 0.48 4.61
N GLN A 21 -21.90 -0.27 5.28
CA GLN A 21 -21.33 -1.50 4.73
C GLN A 21 -22.31 -2.68 4.85
N GLY A 22 -23.14 -2.72 5.90
CA GLY A 22 -24.14 -3.78 6.08
C GLY A 22 -23.51 -5.18 6.08
N ASP A 23 -24.08 -6.09 5.30
CA ASP A 23 -23.60 -7.47 5.16
C ASP A 23 -22.27 -7.58 4.39
N ASP A 24 -21.84 -6.51 3.70
CA ASP A 24 -20.59 -6.46 2.95
C ASP A 24 -19.38 -6.09 3.83
N LEU A 25 -19.56 -5.82 5.12
CA LEU A 25 -18.46 -5.45 6.02
C LEU A 25 -17.48 -6.62 6.20
N ALA A 26 -16.34 -6.55 5.52
CA ALA A 26 -15.22 -7.47 5.70
C ALA A 26 -14.26 -6.99 6.79
N GLY A 27 -14.10 -7.77 7.86
CA GLY A 27 -13.18 -7.45 8.95
C GLY A 27 -13.69 -6.34 9.86
N GLY A 28 -13.33 -5.07 9.58
CA GLY A 28 -13.70 -3.95 10.43
C GLY A 28 -13.25 -2.58 9.92
N ILE A 29 -13.38 -1.55 10.77
CA ILE A 29 -13.03 -0.17 10.44
C ILE A 29 -11.62 0.16 10.93
N VAL A 30 -10.75 0.59 10.02
CA VAL A 30 -9.41 1.06 10.34
C VAL A 30 -9.41 2.59 10.46
N LEU A 31 -9.01 3.10 11.63
CA LEU A 31 -8.82 4.52 11.87
C LEU A 31 -7.32 4.83 11.77
N ARG A 32 -6.96 5.77 10.91
CA ARG A 32 -5.58 6.24 10.76
C ARG A 32 -5.53 7.73 11.04
N ALA A 33 -4.45 8.16 11.70
CA ALA A 33 -4.17 9.57 11.83
C ALA A 33 -4.03 10.19 10.44
N PHE A 34 -4.53 11.41 10.28
CA PHE A 34 -4.35 12.15 9.03
C PHE A 34 -2.89 12.59 8.92
N GLU A 35 -2.23 12.21 7.83
CA GLU A 35 -0.85 12.59 7.53
C GLU A 35 -0.82 13.47 6.26
N PRO A 36 -0.22 14.68 6.29
CA PRO A 36 -0.12 15.52 5.11
C PRO A 36 1.01 15.03 4.19
N PHE A 37 0.66 14.36 3.10
CA PHE A 37 1.64 13.88 2.11
C PHE A 37 2.01 14.94 1.06
N SER A 38 1.09 15.82 0.69
CA SER A 38 1.30 16.83 -0.34
C SER A 38 0.66 18.16 0.01
N ALA A 39 1.33 19.25 -0.37
CA ALA A 39 0.78 20.60 -0.28
C ALA A 39 -0.28 20.90 -1.36
N SER A 40 -0.25 20.18 -2.49
CA SER A 40 -1.17 20.37 -3.62
C SER A 40 -2.35 19.39 -3.63
N GLY A 41 -2.45 18.52 -2.61
CA GLY A 41 -3.60 17.63 -2.39
C GLY A 41 -3.46 16.21 -2.96
N ARG A 42 -2.45 15.93 -3.79
CA ARG A 42 -2.11 14.56 -4.23
C ARG A 42 -0.64 14.28 -3.97
N ALA A 43 -0.35 13.17 -3.30
CA ALA A 43 1.01 12.71 -3.06
C ALA A 43 1.59 12.07 -4.31
N THR A 44 2.90 12.17 -4.48
CA THR A 44 3.60 11.28 -5.40
C THR A 44 3.65 9.90 -4.77
N GLU A 45 3.15 8.90 -5.51
CA GLU A 45 2.97 7.54 -5.02
C GLU A 45 3.65 6.51 -5.92
N ALA A 46 4.28 5.53 -5.29
CA ALA A 46 4.95 4.42 -5.95
C ALA A 46 4.34 3.09 -5.49
N ARG A 47 4.07 2.18 -6.43
CA ARG A 47 3.80 0.79 -6.10
C ARG A 47 5.08 -0.02 -6.18
N VAL A 48 5.30 -0.87 -5.20
CA VAL A 48 6.45 -1.79 -5.13
C VAL A 48 5.95 -3.21 -4.99
N TRP A 49 6.51 -4.11 -5.80
CA TRP A 49 6.26 -5.54 -5.73
C TRP A 49 7.44 -6.21 -5.04
N TRP A 50 7.14 -7.08 -4.07
CA TRP A 50 8.13 -7.72 -3.22
C TRP A 50 8.03 -9.23 -3.34
N LEU A 51 9.18 -9.90 -3.34
CA LEU A 51 9.33 -11.35 -3.31
C LEU A 51 10.34 -11.71 -2.21
N ASP A 52 9.90 -12.52 -1.24
CA ASP A 52 10.71 -12.98 -0.10
C ASP A 52 11.43 -11.80 0.61
N GLY A 53 10.73 -10.67 0.76
CA GLY A 53 11.25 -9.44 1.39
C GLY A 53 12.12 -8.54 0.49
N ALA A 54 12.43 -8.95 -0.74
CA ALA A 54 13.19 -8.16 -1.70
C ALA A 54 12.26 -7.50 -2.74
N PRO A 55 12.45 -6.22 -3.10
CA PRO A 55 11.68 -5.60 -4.15
C PRO A 55 12.13 -6.14 -5.51
N ILE A 56 11.17 -6.60 -6.31
CA ILE A 56 11.38 -7.13 -7.66
C ILE A 56 10.97 -6.14 -8.75
N ALA A 57 10.08 -5.20 -8.43
CA ALA A 57 9.69 -4.12 -9.33
C ALA A 57 9.22 -2.89 -8.55
N VAL A 58 9.39 -1.72 -9.17
CA VAL A 58 8.83 -0.44 -8.74
C VAL A 58 8.12 0.16 -9.95
N GLY A 59 6.93 0.73 -9.73
CA GLY A 59 6.12 1.29 -10.79
C GLY A 59 5.20 2.40 -10.32
N PRO A 60 4.47 3.03 -11.25
CA PRO A 60 3.49 4.06 -10.91
C PRO A 60 2.39 3.47 -10.02
N HIS A 61 1.81 4.33 -9.17
CA HIS A 61 0.53 4.02 -8.54
C HIS A 61 -0.59 3.97 -9.61
N PRO A 62 -1.61 3.08 -9.50
CA PRO A 62 -2.68 2.98 -10.49
C PRO A 62 -3.43 4.29 -10.78
N ASP A 63 -3.55 5.17 -9.78
CA ASP A 63 -4.22 6.47 -9.94
C ASP A 63 -3.34 7.55 -10.59
N THR A 64 -2.03 7.30 -10.72
CA THR A 64 -1.04 8.21 -11.34
C THR A 64 -0.13 7.43 -12.29
N PRO A 65 -0.68 6.79 -13.34
CA PRO A 65 0.04 5.86 -14.21
C PRO A 65 1.23 6.50 -14.96
N ASP A 66 1.22 7.83 -15.11
CA ASP A 66 2.25 8.60 -15.80
C ASP A 66 3.41 9.02 -14.88
N GLU A 67 3.25 8.95 -13.55
CA GLU A 67 4.28 9.32 -12.59
C GLU A 67 5.20 8.12 -12.30
N ARG A 68 6.51 8.31 -12.44
CA ARG A 68 7.51 7.23 -12.23
C ARG A 68 8.46 7.57 -11.10
N PRO A 69 8.00 7.57 -9.84
CA PRO A 69 8.86 7.83 -8.71
C PRO A 69 9.82 6.68 -8.40
N GLU A 70 10.96 7.04 -7.82
CA GLU A 70 11.97 6.10 -7.30
C GLU A 70 12.05 6.26 -5.77
N PRO A 71 11.28 5.49 -4.99
CA PRO A 71 11.29 5.58 -3.54
C PRO A 71 12.56 4.99 -2.94
N ASP A 72 13.02 5.57 -1.83
CA ASP A 72 14.04 4.93 -1.01
C ASP A 72 13.41 3.82 -0.17
N LEU A 73 13.82 2.58 -0.44
CA LEU A 73 13.28 1.38 0.18
C LEU A 73 14.08 0.87 1.38
N ARG A 74 15.17 1.56 1.78
CA ARG A 74 16.06 1.08 2.85
C ARG A 74 15.33 0.83 4.17
N ALA A 75 14.43 1.72 4.56
CA ALA A 75 13.65 1.58 5.79
C ALA A 75 12.49 0.57 5.67
N VAL A 76 11.95 0.37 4.46
CA VAL A 76 10.77 -0.49 4.23
C VAL A 76 11.15 -1.96 4.05
N ARG A 77 12.28 -2.25 3.38
CA ARG A 77 12.80 -3.60 3.16
C ARG A 77 12.76 -4.52 4.40
N PRO A 78 13.34 -4.14 5.56
CA PRO A 78 13.33 -5.02 6.73
C PRO A 78 11.92 -5.24 7.29
N LEU A 79 11.00 -4.27 7.15
CA LEU A 79 9.62 -4.41 7.61
C LEU A 79 8.83 -5.38 6.73
N VAL A 80 9.01 -5.30 5.41
CA VAL A 80 8.37 -6.24 4.48
C VAL A 80 8.91 -7.66 4.68
N ALA A 81 10.22 -7.81 4.88
CA ALA A 81 10.81 -9.11 5.21
C ALA A 81 10.22 -9.71 6.50
N ALA A 82 9.97 -8.87 7.52
CA ALA A 82 9.39 -9.31 8.79
C ALA A 82 7.92 -9.78 8.69
N LEU A 83 7.19 -9.41 7.63
CA LEU A 83 5.83 -9.94 7.38
C LEU A 83 5.86 -11.47 7.12
N GLY A 84 6.98 -12.01 6.66
CA GLY A 84 7.11 -13.42 6.31
C GLY A 84 6.28 -13.85 5.10
N CYS A 85 5.69 -12.89 4.38
CA CYS A 85 4.93 -13.15 3.17
C CYS A 85 5.88 -13.34 1.98
N ARG A 86 5.64 -14.39 1.19
CA ARG A 86 6.41 -14.66 -0.03
C ARG A 86 6.23 -13.55 -1.06
N PHE A 87 5.01 -13.06 -1.24
CA PHE A 87 4.72 -12.00 -2.20
C PHE A 87 3.76 -11.00 -1.59
N VAL A 88 4.09 -9.72 -1.74
CA VAL A 88 3.21 -8.59 -1.38
C VAL A 88 3.45 -7.43 -2.33
N THR A 89 2.47 -6.55 -2.42
CA THR A 89 2.62 -5.19 -2.96
C THR A 89 2.57 -4.19 -1.83
N THR A 90 3.29 -3.08 -1.98
CA THR A 90 3.12 -1.92 -1.09
C THR A 90 2.95 -0.67 -1.92
N ASP A 91 2.03 0.19 -1.53
CA ASP A 91 1.97 1.56 -2.04
C ASP A 91 2.67 2.49 -1.04
N LEU A 92 3.59 3.30 -1.56
CA LEU A 92 4.34 4.27 -0.79
C LEU A 92 3.97 5.67 -1.26
N ALA A 93 3.58 6.52 -0.32
CA ALA A 93 3.39 7.95 -0.56
C ALA A 93 4.61 8.74 -0.07
N ARG A 94 5.06 9.69 -0.89
CA ARG A 94 6.09 10.63 -0.47
C ARG A 94 5.48 11.69 0.44
N ARG A 95 6.05 11.86 1.62
CA ARG A 95 5.70 12.89 2.60
C ARG A 95 6.30 14.23 2.20
N THR A 96 5.80 15.32 2.81
CA THR A 96 6.29 16.69 2.56
C THR A 96 7.74 16.91 3.01
N ASP A 97 8.26 16.11 3.95
CA ASP A 97 9.67 16.09 4.36
C ASP A 97 10.56 15.26 3.42
N GLY A 98 9.97 14.65 2.38
CA GLY A 98 10.66 13.87 1.37
C GLY A 98 10.78 12.38 1.69
N GLU A 99 10.42 11.95 2.91
CA GLU A 99 10.43 10.55 3.35
C GLU A 99 9.30 9.75 2.70
N TRP A 100 9.48 8.43 2.60
CA TRP A 100 8.49 7.52 2.02
C TRP A 100 7.74 6.75 3.10
N ARG A 101 6.41 6.79 3.00
CA ARG A 101 5.49 6.13 3.95
C ARG A 101 4.73 5.04 3.23
N VAL A 102 4.75 3.82 3.77
CA VAL A 102 3.83 2.77 3.31
C VAL A 102 2.40 3.18 3.71
N VAL A 103 1.53 3.32 2.72
CA VAL A 103 0.11 3.67 2.89
C VAL A 103 -0.80 2.48 2.67
N GLU A 104 -0.35 1.46 1.93
CA GLU A 104 -1.09 0.23 1.71
C GLU A 104 -0.13 -0.96 1.58
N VAL A 105 -0.60 -2.13 2.02
CA VAL A 105 0.01 -3.44 1.75
C VAL A 105 -1.08 -4.35 1.20
N GLY A 106 -0.81 -5.01 0.08
CA GLY A 106 -1.72 -5.94 -0.57
C GLY A 106 -1.01 -7.21 -1.01
N ASP A 107 -1.76 -8.20 -1.46
CA ASP A 107 -1.26 -9.45 -2.04
C ASP A 107 -1.22 -9.41 -3.58
N GLY A 108 -1.46 -8.24 -4.17
CA GLY A 108 -1.48 -8.00 -5.61
C GLY A 108 -2.77 -8.39 -6.32
N GLN A 109 -3.85 -8.70 -5.59
CA GLN A 109 -5.16 -9.00 -6.20
C GLN A 109 -5.89 -7.78 -6.76
N VAL A 110 -5.63 -6.58 -6.22
CA VAL A 110 -6.37 -5.36 -6.56
C VAL A 110 -5.47 -4.40 -7.34
N SER A 111 -6.05 -3.91 -8.45
CA SER A 111 -5.44 -3.11 -9.51
C SER A 111 -4.45 -3.89 -10.37
N ASP A 112 -4.64 -3.77 -11.69
CA ASP A 112 -3.79 -4.41 -12.68
C ASP A 112 -2.34 -3.90 -12.61
N ARG A 113 -1.42 -4.69 -13.17
CA ARG A 113 -0.05 -4.25 -13.47
C ARG A 113 -0.11 -2.98 -14.35
N PRO A 114 0.67 -1.93 -14.03
CA PRO A 114 0.78 -0.78 -14.92
C PRO A 114 1.25 -1.19 -16.30
N ALA A 115 0.61 -0.71 -17.37
CA ALA A 115 0.97 -1.04 -18.74
C ALA A 115 2.46 -0.80 -19.04
N ALA A 116 3.00 0.25 -18.42
CA ALA A 116 4.39 0.68 -18.47
C ALA A 116 5.42 -0.27 -17.83
N LEU A 117 4.99 -1.24 -17.03
CA LEU A 117 5.86 -2.20 -16.36
C LEU A 117 5.86 -3.51 -17.16
N GLU A 118 6.98 -3.90 -17.76
CA GLU A 118 7.04 -5.15 -18.52
C GLU A 118 6.59 -6.37 -17.69
N PRO A 119 5.70 -7.25 -18.19
CA PRO A 119 5.23 -8.43 -17.45
C PRO A 119 6.37 -9.29 -16.90
N ALA A 120 7.45 -9.45 -17.68
CA ALA A 120 8.61 -10.24 -17.33
C ALA A 120 9.29 -9.76 -16.03
N ALA A 121 9.24 -8.46 -15.72
CA ALA A 121 9.79 -7.90 -14.48
C ALA A 121 9.12 -8.45 -13.23
N LEU A 122 7.86 -8.90 -13.32
CA LEU A 122 7.15 -9.56 -12.24
C LEU A 122 7.17 -11.08 -12.36
N LEU A 123 6.94 -11.61 -13.57
CA LEU A 123 6.74 -13.03 -13.78
C LEU A 123 8.04 -13.84 -13.67
N GLU A 124 9.17 -13.35 -14.20
CA GLU A 124 10.42 -14.12 -14.17
C GLU A 124 10.94 -14.35 -12.74
N PRO A 125 10.98 -13.35 -11.83
CA PRO A 125 11.37 -13.59 -10.44
C PRO A 125 10.46 -14.63 -9.75
N LEU A 126 9.15 -14.53 -9.96
CA LEU A 126 8.17 -15.45 -9.37
C LEU A 126 8.35 -16.89 -9.87
N LEU A 127 8.52 -17.06 -11.19
CA LEU A 127 8.76 -18.36 -11.80
C LEU A 127 10.09 -18.97 -11.33
N ARG A 128 11.15 -18.16 -11.21
CA ARG A 128 12.47 -18.61 -10.75
C ARG A 128 12.46 -19.03 -9.28
N ALA A 129 11.70 -18.34 -8.44
CA ALA A 129 11.66 -18.63 -7.01
C ALA A 129 10.94 -19.97 -6.71
N GLY A 130 10.07 -20.44 -7.62
CA GLY A 130 9.31 -21.69 -7.44
C GLY A 130 8.19 -21.56 -6.39
N PRO A 131 7.59 -22.66 -5.92
CA PRO A 131 6.62 -22.63 -4.83
C PRO A 131 7.28 -22.31 -3.47
N PRO A 132 6.55 -21.74 -2.50
CA PRO A 132 7.05 -21.61 -1.14
C PRO A 132 7.45 -22.99 -0.57
N PRO A 133 8.46 -23.06 0.32
CA PRO A 133 8.75 -24.27 1.07
C PRO A 133 7.51 -24.72 1.84
N ARG A 134 7.28 -26.04 1.88
CA ARG A 134 6.19 -26.65 2.66
C ARG A 134 6.47 -26.64 4.15
#